data_AF-A0A849RD78-F1
#
_entry.id   AF-A0A849RD78-F1
#
_cell.length_a   1.000
_cell.length_b   1.000
_cell.length_c   1.000
_cell.angle_alpha   90.00
_cell.angle_beta   90.00
_cell.angle_gamma   90.00
#
_symmetry.space_group_name_H-M   'P 1'
#
loop_
_entity.id
_entity.type
_entity.pdbx_description
1 polymer ?
#
loop_
_entity_poly.entity_id
_entity_poly.type
_entity_poly.pdbx_seq_one_letter_code
_entity_poly.pdbx_strand_id
1 'polypeptide(L)'
;MIVVRGGTDKPVSSQRLADYFETRNEIEGYLYLGYPIIGTIDGGFQIDALLLSEQHGAIIFHLIEGAFDEKIVFENIQDESYTKLESKLKQHKDLTIKRNLAVELNSVSFAPAWSNRSGVKSDYPILVTTDDLTAYLNAVNWQDNSTYQKLVSVIQSITTIRNRNKRGYVKTEIFRVVVASTVKS
;
A
#
# COMPACT_ATOMS: atom_id res chain seq x y z
N MET A 1 -17.73 -1.30 -4.40
CA MET A 1 -16.32 -1.43 -3.94
C MET A 1 -16.01 -2.83 -3.42
N ILE A 2 -14.82 -3.36 -3.69
CA ILE A 2 -14.30 -4.59 -3.05
C ILE A 2 -13.15 -4.22 -2.10
N VAL A 3 -13.27 -4.53 -0.81
CA VAL A 3 -12.18 -4.32 0.15
C VAL A 3 -11.43 -5.62 0.38
N VAL A 4 -10.13 -5.61 0.07
CA VAL A 4 -9.25 -6.75 0.34
C VAL A 4 -8.26 -6.33 1.44
N ARG A 5 -8.06 -7.21 2.43
CA ARG A 5 -7.39 -6.89 3.70
C ARG A 5 -6.14 -7.75 3.88
N GLY A 6 -5.01 -7.09 4.07
CA GLY A 6 -3.71 -7.68 4.41
C GLY A 6 -3.31 -7.42 5.85
N GLY A 7 -2.03 -7.66 6.18
CA GLY A 7 -1.51 -7.34 7.51
C GLY A 7 -1.25 -5.86 7.65
N THR A 8 -1.82 -5.21 8.66
CA THR A 8 -1.59 -3.78 8.96
C THR A 8 -1.29 -3.61 10.45
N ASP A 9 -0.38 -2.71 10.77
CA ASP A 9 -0.07 -2.24 12.12
C ASP A 9 -0.90 -1.01 12.53
N LYS A 10 -1.81 -0.55 11.66
CA LYS A 10 -2.65 0.64 11.84
C LYS A 10 -4.15 0.28 11.79
N PRO A 11 -4.63 -0.57 12.72
CA PRO A 11 -5.98 -1.16 12.67
C PRO A 11 -7.12 -0.12 12.74
N VAL A 12 -6.95 0.98 13.48
CA VAL A 12 -8.02 1.98 13.66
C VAL A 12 -8.19 2.80 12.40
N SER A 13 -7.09 3.33 11.86
CA SER A 13 -7.12 4.17 10.66
C SER A 13 -7.50 3.35 9.42
N SER A 14 -7.03 2.10 9.31
CA SER A 14 -7.43 1.19 8.22
C SER A 14 -8.92 0.81 8.30
N GLN A 15 -9.46 0.53 9.48
CA GLN A 15 -10.89 0.23 9.64
C GLN A 15 -11.75 1.44 9.27
N ARG A 16 -11.40 2.65 9.73
CA ARG A 16 -12.13 3.87 9.36
C ARG A 16 -12.14 4.14 7.86
N LEU A 17 -11.01 3.87 7.19
CA LEU A 17 -10.95 3.99 5.74
C LEU A 17 -11.81 2.92 5.06
N ALA A 18 -11.82 1.69 5.55
CA ALA A 18 -12.68 0.63 5.05
C ALA A 18 -14.16 0.99 5.19
N ASP A 19 -14.59 1.42 6.38
CA ASP A 19 -15.97 1.82 6.66
C ASP A 19 -16.44 2.95 5.72
N TYR A 20 -15.55 3.90 5.41
CA TYR A 20 -15.83 4.97 4.46
C TYR A 20 -16.16 4.44 3.06
N PHE A 21 -15.40 3.46 2.57
CA PHE A 21 -15.58 2.91 1.23
C PHE A 21 -16.65 1.81 1.14
N GLU A 22 -16.89 1.07 2.22
CA GLU A 22 -17.94 0.04 2.28
C GLU A 22 -19.35 0.65 2.35
N THR A 23 -19.48 1.89 2.82
CA THR A 23 -20.75 2.62 2.89
C THR A 23 -21.11 3.35 1.59
N ARG A 24 -20.24 3.32 0.57
CA ARG A 24 -20.41 4.04 -0.70
C ARG A 24 -20.57 3.07 -1.87
N ASN A 25 -21.65 3.25 -2.62
CA ASN A 25 -21.97 2.42 -3.78
C ASN A 25 -21.55 3.08 -5.10
N GLU A 26 -21.27 4.38 -5.09
CA GLU A 26 -20.89 5.18 -6.25
C GLU A 26 -19.42 5.02 -6.67
N ILE A 27 -18.58 4.46 -5.80
CA ILE A 27 -17.17 4.21 -6.09
C ILE A 27 -16.98 2.72 -6.39
N GLU A 28 -16.62 2.44 -7.63
CA GLU A 28 -16.34 1.10 -8.11
C GLU A 28 -14.84 0.84 -8.13
N GLY A 29 -14.46 -0.40 -7.80
CA GLY A 29 -13.07 -0.84 -7.81
C GLY A 29 -12.64 -1.56 -6.54
N TYR A 30 -11.37 -1.39 -6.17
CA TYR A 30 -10.70 -2.15 -5.12
C TYR A 30 -10.08 -1.22 -4.09
N LEU A 31 -10.34 -1.46 -2.81
CA LEU A 31 -9.55 -0.91 -1.72
C LEU A 31 -8.67 -2.02 -1.16
N TYR A 32 -7.38 -1.75 -1.14
CA TYR A 32 -6.36 -2.65 -0.66
C TYR A 32 -5.78 -2.11 0.64
N LEU A 33 -5.86 -2.88 1.73
CA LEU A 33 -5.35 -2.48 3.04
C LEU A 33 -4.14 -3.31 3.44
N GLY A 34 -2.99 -2.67 3.66
CA GLY A 34 -1.72 -3.28 4.04
C GLY A 34 -0.95 -3.92 2.88
N TYR A 35 -1.23 -3.52 1.64
CA TYR A 35 -0.54 -3.98 0.43
C TYR A 35 -0.89 -3.05 -0.77
N PRO A 36 -0.18 -3.14 -1.92
CA PRO A 36 0.87 -4.10 -2.27
C PRO A 36 2.14 -3.96 -1.44
N ILE A 37 2.92 -5.05 -1.38
CA ILE A 37 4.31 -5.00 -0.92
C ILE A 37 5.19 -4.91 -2.16
N ILE A 38 5.80 -3.75 -2.37
CA ILE A 38 6.68 -3.45 -3.50
C ILE A 38 8.09 -3.95 -3.17
N GLY A 39 8.68 -4.79 -4.01
CA GLY A 39 10.09 -5.15 -3.86
C GLY A 39 11.00 -3.97 -4.19
N THR A 40 11.86 -3.59 -3.24
CA THR A 40 12.93 -2.59 -3.38
C THR A 40 14.29 -3.24 -3.12
N ILE A 41 15.38 -2.47 -3.26
CA ILE A 41 16.76 -2.93 -2.97
C ILE A 41 16.91 -3.29 -1.49
N ASP A 42 16.22 -2.56 -0.60
CA ASP A 42 16.30 -2.73 0.86
C ASP A 42 15.30 -3.75 1.42
N GLY A 43 14.44 -4.34 0.56
CA GLY A 43 13.46 -5.35 0.96
C GLY A 43 12.05 -5.04 0.46
N GLY A 44 11.03 -5.56 1.15
CA GLY A 44 9.64 -5.30 0.82
C GLY A 44 9.18 -3.96 1.41
N PHE A 45 8.73 -3.04 0.56
CA PHE A 45 8.10 -1.79 0.95
C PHE A 45 6.58 -1.96 0.91
N GLN A 46 5.95 -1.98 2.07
CA GLN A 46 4.51 -2.17 2.19
C GLN A 46 3.77 -0.84 2.07
N ILE A 47 2.77 -0.78 1.19
CA ILE A 47 1.81 0.32 1.13
C ILE A 47 0.73 0.10 2.19
N ASP A 48 0.42 1.15 2.96
CA ASP A 48 -0.59 1.12 4.03
C ASP A 48 -1.99 0.87 3.48
N ALA A 49 -2.40 1.62 2.45
CA ALA A 49 -3.61 1.37 1.71
C ALA A 49 -3.53 1.90 0.27
N LEU A 50 -4.19 1.22 -0.67
CA LEU A 50 -4.23 1.58 -2.08
C LEU A 50 -5.65 1.44 -2.61
N LEU A 51 -6.24 2.54 -3.07
CA LEU A 51 -7.49 2.52 -3.83
C LEU A 51 -7.17 2.39 -5.32
N LEU A 52 -7.86 1.49 -6.01
CA LEU A 52 -7.94 1.44 -7.46
C LEU A 52 -9.38 1.66 -7.88
N SER A 53 -9.65 2.68 -8.68
CA SER A 53 -11.00 2.95 -9.21
C SER A 53 -10.95 3.49 -10.63
N GLU A 54 -12.02 3.29 -11.38
CA GLU A 54 -12.13 3.83 -12.74
C GLU A 54 -12.20 5.36 -12.76
N GLN A 55 -12.75 5.95 -11.69
CA GLN A 55 -12.92 7.40 -11.56
C GLN A 55 -11.65 8.12 -11.11
N HIS A 56 -10.84 7.49 -10.25
CA HIS A 56 -9.73 8.17 -9.57
C HIS A 56 -8.35 7.58 -9.88
N GLY A 57 -8.26 6.52 -10.68
CA GLY A 57 -7.01 5.82 -10.93
C GLY A 57 -6.51 5.09 -9.68
N ALA A 58 -5.27 5.36 -9.29
CA ALA A 58 -4.62 4.79 -8.12
C ALA A 58 -4.38 5.87 -7.04
N ILE A 59 -4.91 5.66 -5.83
CA ILE A 59 -4.67 6.57 -4.69
C ILE A 59 -3.99 5.79 -3.57
N ILE A 60 -2.77 6.21 -3.21
CA ILE A 60 -2.03 5.71 -2.06
C ILE A 60 -2.52 6.48 -0.82
N PHE A 61 -2.97 5.74 0.19
CA PHE A 61 -3.32 6.30 1.49
C PHE A 61 -2.24 5.93 2.50
N HIS A 62 -1.57 6.93 3.04
CA HIS A 62 -0.71 6.82 4.20
C HIS A 62 -1.54 6.89 5.46
N LEU A 63 -1.60 5.79 6.19
CA LEU A 63 -2.40 5.72 7.40
C LEU A 63 -1.55 6.24 8.56
N ILE A 64 -2.13 7.17 9.34
CA ILE A 64 -1.49 7.71 10.54
C ILE A 64 -2.36 7.34 11.74
N GLU A 65 -1.74 6.80 12.79
CA GLU A 65 -2.38 6.53 14.07
C GLU A 65 -1.84 7.45 15.17
N GLY A 66 -2.67 7.67 16.19
CA GLY A 66 -2.32 8.48 17.34
C GLY A 66 -2.45 9.99 17.12
N ALA A 67 -2.07 10.73 18.15
CA ALA A 67 -2.11 12.19 18.13
C ALA A 67 -1.06 12.76 17.17
N PHE A 68 -1.21 14.06 16.84
CA PHE A 68 -0.27 14.78 16.00
C PHE A 68 1.14 14.80 16.61
N ASP A 69 2.13 14.50 15.78
CA ASP A 69 3.56 14.61 16.10
C ASP A 69 4.24 15.50 15.06
N GLU A 70 4.83 16.61 15.51
CA GLU A 70 5.53 17.59 14.68
C GLU A 70 6.76 17.02 13.96
N LYS A 71 7.25 15.85 14.39
CA LYS A 71 8.38 15.16 13.75
C LYS A 71 7.97 14.41 12.47
N ILE A 72 6.67 14.23 12.23
CA ILE A 72 6.19 13.55 11.03
C ILE A 72 6.33 14.50 9.84
N VAL A 73 7.23 14.14 8.93
CA VAL A 73 7.41 14.83 7.63
C VAL A 73 6.60 14.08 6.58
N PHE A 74 5.33 14.49 6.42
CA PHE A 74 4.37 13.80 5.56
C PHE A 74 4.70 13.92 4.07
N GLU A 75 5.40 14.99 3.67
CA GLU A 75 5.85 15.19 2.29
C GLU A 75 6.77 14.05 1.84
N ASN A 76 7.79 13.74 2.64
CA ASN A 76 8.72 12.64 2.37
C ASN A 76 8.00 11.29 2.32
N ILE A 77 7.04 11.07 3.21
CA ILE A 77 6.26 9.83 3.28
C ILE A 77 5.44 9.65 1.99
N GLN A 78 4.74 10.70 1.56
CA GLN A 78 3.92 10.70 0.35
C GLN A 78 4.76 10.51 -0.92
N ASP A 79 5.84 11.27 -1.06
CA ASP A 79 6.75 11.20 -2.21
C ASP A 79 7.43 9.84 -2.32
N GLU A 80 7.82 9.23 -1.20
CA GLU A 80 8.47 7.92 -1.19
C GLU A 80 7.57 6.83 -1.74
N SER A 81 6.32 6.74 -1.26
CA SER A 81 5.38 5.72 -1.75
C SER A 81 4.92 5.98 -3.17
N TYR A 82 4.69 7.25 -3.51
CA TYR A 82 4.39 7.66 -4.87
C TYR A 82 5.49 7.19 -5.82
N THR A 83 6.74 7.56 -5.54
CA THR A 83 7.89 7.25 -6.41
C THR A 83 8.09 5.75 -6.56
N LYS A 84 7.96 4.98 -5.46
CA LYS A 84 8.12 3.52 -5.48
C LYS A 84 7.02 2.84 -6.30
N LEU A 85 5.76 3.23 -6.11
CA LEU A 85 4.67 2.65 -6.88
C LEU A 85 4.73 3.09 -8.34
N GLU A 86 4.98 4.36 -8.62
CA GLU A 86 5.12 4.89 -9.97
C GLU A 86 6.22 4.17 -10.75
N SER A 87 7.40 4.03 -10.13
CA SER A 87 8.53 3.29 -10.70
C SER A 87 8.17 1.84 -10.99
N LYS A 88 7.38 1.21 -10.11
CA LYS A 88 6.93 -0.16 -10.32
C LYS A 88 5.93 -0.26 -11.47
N LEU A 89 4.94 0.62 -11.53
CA LEU A 89 3.93 0.65 -12.60
C LEU A 89 4.56 0.95 -13.96
N LYS A 90 5.54 1.86 -14.03
CA LYS A 90 6.28 2.20 -15.26
C LYS A 90 7.06 1.02 -15.86
N GLN A 91 7.33 -0.04 -15.10
CA GLN A 91 7.94 -1.27 -15.64
C GLN A 91 6.96 -2.05 -16.54
N HIS A 92 5.66 -1.79 -16.44
CA HIS A 92 4.62 -2.44 -17.22
C HIS A 92 4.25 -1.56 -18.42
N LYS A 93 4.72 -1.94 -19.62
CA LYS A 93 4.51 -1.16 -20.87
C LYS A 93 3.04 -0.83 -21.13
N ASP A 94 2.15 -1.71 -20.70
CA ASP A 94 0.69 -1.58 -20.78
C ASP A 94 0.11 -0.39 -20.01
N LEU A 95 0.84 0.12 -19.01
CA LEU A 95 0.49 1.29 -18.21
C LEU A 95 1.29 2.53 -18.61
N THR A 96 2.02 2.48 -19.71
CA THR A 96 2.84 3.61 -20.18
C THR A 96 2.42 4.04 -21.58
N ILE A 97 2.20 5.33 -21.76
CA ILE A 97 2.01 5.94 -23.07
C ILE A 97 3.21 6.84 -23.34
N LYS A 98 4.00 6.47 -24.35
CA LYS A 98 5.31 7.07 -24.65
C LYS A 98 6.26 6.97 -23.45
N ARG A 99 6.42 8.06 -22.68
CA ARG A 99 7.32 8.17 -21.53
C ARG A 99 6.57 8.42 -20.21
N ASN A 100 5.25 8.54 -20.28
CA ASN A 100 4.42 8.93 -19.14
C ASN A 100 3.64 7.71 -18.62
N LEU A 101 3.42 7.68 -17.32
CA LEU A 101 2.47 6.75 -16.72
C LEU A 101 1.06 7.14 -17.20
N ALA A 102 0.32 6.18 -17.72
CA ALA A 102 -1.03 6.34 -18.24
C ALA A 102 -2.09 6.00 -17.19
N VAL A 103 -1.77 6.26 -15.92
CA VAL A 103 -2.59 6.06 -14.74
C VAL A 103 -2.51 7.33 -13.91
N GLU A 104 -3.66 7.85 -13.51
CA GLU A 104 -3.73 8.92 -12.52
C GLU A 104 -3.30 8.34 -11.16
N LEU A 105 -2.07 8.65 -10.74
CA LEU A 105 -1.51 8.19 -9.47
C LEU A 105 -1.50 9.38 -8.51
N ASN A 106 -2.00 9.18 -7.31
CA ASN A 106 -2.03 10.19 -6.26
C ASN A 106 -1.61 9.59 -4.91
N SER A 107 -1.13 10.45 -4.01
CA SER A 107 -0.74 10.07 -2.65
C SER A 107 -1.34 11.04 -1.64
N VAL A 108 -1.77 10.53 -0.50
CA VAL A 108 -2.46 11.31 0.53
C VAL A 108 -2.28 10.70 1.92
N SER A 109 -2.24 11.53 2.96
CA SER A 109 -2.23 11.08 4.35
C SER A 109 -3.65 11.07 4.93
N PHE A 110 -4.03 9.96 5.57
CA PHE A 110 -5.25 9.83 6.34
C PHE A 110 -4.92 9.70 7.83
N ALA A 111 -5.24 10.76 8.58
CA ALA A 111 -4.91 10.93 10.00
C ALA A 111 -6.17 11.22 10.82
N PRO A 112 -7.06 10.22 11.01
CA PRO A 112 -8.40 10.44 11.56
C PRO A 112 -8.43 10.73 13.07
N ALA A 113 -7.28 10.67 13.75
CA ALA A 113 -7.12 11.05 15.15
C ALA A 113 -6.63 12.51 15.32
N TRP A 114 -6.26 13.19 14.24
CA TRP A 114 -5.84 14.58 14.27
C TRP A 114 -7.05 15.51 14.22
N SER A 115 -6.87 16.79 14.58
CA SER A 115 -7.92 17.79 14.55
C SER A 115 -7.37 19.12 14.03
N ASN A 116 -8.17 19.85 13.25
CA ASN A 116 -7.82 21.16 12.67
C ASN A 116 -6.52 21.18 11.85
N ARG A 117 -6.20 20.05 11.20
CA ARG A 117 -4.99 19.87 10.36
C ARG A 117 -5.33 19.38 8.95
N SER A 118 -6.58 19.54 8.51
CA SER A 118 -6.99 19.19 7.15
C SER A 118 -6.27 20.07 6.12
N GLY A 119 -5.83 19.45 5.03
CA GLY A 119 -5.06 20.07 3.96
C GLY A 119 -5.47 19.55 2.58
N VAL A 120 -6.76 19.37 2.32
CA VAL A 120 -7.29 18.69 1.12
C VAL A 120 -6.74 19.21 -0.22
N LYS A 121 -6.46 20.52 -0.31
CA LYS A 121 -6.00 21.19 -1.55
C LYS A 121 -4.48 21.44 -1.58
N SER A 122 -3.72 20.84 -0.66
CA SER A 122 -2.26 20.92 -0.65
C SER A 122 -1.66 19.98 -1.69
N ASP A 123 -0.43 20.25 -2.14
CA ASP A 123 0.39 19.30 -2.91
C ASP A 123 0.65 18.00 -2.11
N TYR A 124 0.55 18.08 -0.78
CA TYR A 124 0.68 16.96 0.14
C TYR A 124 -0.56 16.86 1.04
N PRO A 125 -1.68 16.31 0.53
CA PRO A 125 -2.95 16.41 1.23
C PRO A 125 -2.96 15.63 2.54
N ILE A 126 -3.63 16.19 3.54
CA ILE A 126 -3.89 15.57 4.84
C ILE A 126 -5.40 15.54 5.07
N LEU A 127 -5.94 14.36 5.27
CA LEU A 127 -7.36 14.11 5.48
C LEU A 127 -7.54 13.66 6.93
N VAL A 128 -8.30 14.43 7.71
CA VAL A 128 -8.54 14.12 9.13
C VAL A 128 -9.98 13.71 9.39
N THR A 129 -10.87 13.92 8.41
CA THR A 129 -12.29 13.55 8.46
C THR A 129 -12.74 12.77 7.23
N THR A 130 -13.94 12.19 7.30
CA THR A 130 -14.63 11.58 6.15
C THR A 130 -15.08 12.61 5.12
N ASP A 131 -15.32 13.85 5.55
CA ASP A 131 -15.67 14.94 4.64
C ASP A 131 -14.45 15.37 3.82
N ASP A 132 -13.26 15.35 4.43
CA ASP A 132 -12.00 15.54 3.71
C ASP A 132 -11.79 14.45 2.65
N LEU A 133 -12.05 13.18 2.98
CA LEU A 133 -11.99 12.07 2.02
C LEU A 133 -12.92 12.31 0.83
N THR A 134 -14.15 12.74 1.10
CA THR A 134 -15.15 13.01 0.05
C THR A 134 -14.74 14.20 -0.81
N ALA A 135 -14.29 15.29 -0.18
CA ALA A 135 -13.81 16.48 -0.89
C ALA A 135 -12.58 16.19 -1.75
N TYR A 136 -11.65 15.37 -1.23
CA TYR A 136 -10.45 14.95 -1.95
C TYR A 136 -10.78 14.09 -3.17
N LEU A 137 -11.58 13.03 -2.98
CA LEU A 137 -11.98 12.14 -4.06
C LEU A 137 -12.73 12.89 -5.17
N ASN A 138 -13.65 13.80 -4.82
CA ASN A 138 -14.34 14.62 -5.81
C ASN A 138 -13.41 15.55 -6.62
N ALA A 139 -12.20 15.83 -6.12
CA ALA A 139 -11.21 16.66 -6.82
C ALA A 139 -10.25 15.83 -7.69
N VAL A 140 -10.08 14.54 -7.42
CA VAL A 140 -9.23 13.64 -8.19
C VAL A 140 -10.06 12.99 -9.30
N ASN A 141 -9.76 13.29 -10.55
CA ASN A 141 -10.48 12.69 -11.68
C ASN A 141 -9.51 12.13 -12.72
N TRP A 142 -9.67 10.86 -13.04
CA TRP A 142 -8.91 10.18 -14.07
C TRP A 142 -9.64 10.25 -15.41
N GLN A 143 -9.21 11.18 -16.27
CA GLN A 143 -9.87 11.50 -17.54
C GLN A 143 -9.84 10.34 -18.55
N ASP A 144 -8.72 9.62 -18.63
CA ASP A 144 -8.53 8.48 -19.54
C ASP A 144 -8.23 7.22 -18.73
N ASN A 145 -9.28 6.50 -18.38
CA ASN A 145 -9.23 5.27 -17.61
C ASN A 145 -9.10 4.00 -18.48
N SER A 146 -8.70 4.13 -19.75
CA SER A 146 -8.55 3.00 -20.68
C SER A 146 -7.57 1.92 -20.20
N THR A 147 -6.66 2.27 -19.29
CA THR A 147 -5.70 1.33 -18.69
C THR A 147 -6.17 0.72 -17.36
N TYR A 148 -7.38 1.02 -16.88
CA TYR A 148 -7.87 0.57 -15.57
C TYR A 148 -7.79 -0.95 -15.36
N GLN A 149 -8.29 -1.74 -16.31
CA GLN A 149 -8.25 -3.20 -16.22
C GLN A 149 -6.81 -3.73 -16.17
N LYS A 150 -5.89 -3.07 -16.89
CA LYS A 150 -4.46 -3.38 -16.85
C LYS A 150 -3.85 -3.01 -15.51
N LEU A 151 -4.23 -1.86 -14.93
CA LEU A 151 -3.78 -1.41 -13.61
C LEU A 151 -4.17 -2.42 -12.53
N VAL A 152 -5.43 -2.84 -12.51
CA VAL A 152 -5.93 -3.87 -11.58
C VAL A 152 -5.12 -5.15 -11.72
N SER A 153 -4.92 -5.65 -12.94
CA SER A 153 -4.15 -6.88 -13.21
C SER A 153 -2.69 -6.77 -12.75
N VAL A 154 -2.03 -5.64 -13.02
CA VAL A 154 -0.65 -5.38 -12.58
C VAL A 154 -0.56 -5.40 -11.06
N ILE A 155 -1.44 -4.70 -10.35
CA ILE A 155 -1.42 -4.68 -8.88
C ILE A 155 -1.70 -6.07 -8.30
N GLN A 156 -2.64 -6.82 -8.86
CA GLN A 156 -2.91 -8.21 -8.45
C GLN A 156 -1.69 -9.13 -8.70
N SER A 157 -0.94 -8.90 -9.76
CA SER A 157 0.31 -9.65 -10.01
C SER A 157 1.42 -9.30 -9.00
N ILE A 158 1.50 -8.04 -8.55
CA ILE A 158 2.49 -7.61 -7.55
C ILE A 158 2.17 -8.24 -6.18
N THR A 159 0.89 -8.26 -5.80
CA THR A 159 0.43 -8.78 -4.50
C THR A 159 0.57 -10.29 -4.36
N THR A 160 0.49 -11.04 -5.47
CA THR A 160 0.61 -12.51 -5.48
C THR A 160 2.04 -13.03 -5.33
N ILE A 161 3.08 -12.18 -5.46
CA ILE A 161 4.50 -12.55 -5.28
C ILE A 161 4.84 -12.67 -3.78
N ARG A 162 3.92 -13.21 -2.98
CA ARG A 162 4.10 -13.51 -1.57
C ARG A 162 4.27 -15.01 -1.39
N ASN A 163 5.33 -15.59 -1.95
CA ASN A 163 5.89 -16.85 -1.44
C ASN A 163 7.26 -17.21 -2.05
N ARG A 164 8.33 -16.88 -1.34
CA ARG A 164 9.45 -17.79 -1.12
C ARG A 164 10.02 -17.54 0.27
N ASN A 165 9.60 -18.40 1.19
CA ASN A 165 10.19 -18.56 2.51
C ASN A 165 11.71 -18.38 2.45
N LYS A 166 12.26 -17.43 3.22
CA LYS A 166 13.64 -17.54 3.70
C LYS A 166 13.69 -18.82 4.51
N ARG A 167 14.10 -19.93 3.87
CA ARG A 167 14.52 -21.14 4.58
C ARG A 167 15.60 -20.69 5.55
N GLY A 168 15.30 -20.74 6.85
CA GLY A 168 16.33 -20.59 7.87
C GLY A 168 17.41 -21.63 7.57
N TYR A 169 18.66 -21.18 7.45
CA TYR A 169 19.79 -22.09 7.48
C TYR A 169 19.79 -22.72 8.88
N VAL A 170 19.23 -23.92 9.00
CA VAL A 170 19.49 -24.78 10.16
C VAL A 170 20.97 -25.15 10.06
N LYS A 171 21.79 -24.53 10.91
CA LYS A 171 23.13 -25.06 11.18
C LYS A 171 22.94 -26.38 11.91
N THR A 172 22.95 -27.47 11.15
CA THR A 172 23.14 -28.81 11.71
C THR A 172 24.58 -28.89 12.19
N GLU A 173 24.82 -28.62 13.47
CA GLU A 173 26.07 -29.03 14.11
C GLU A 173 26.07 -30.54 14.27
N ILE A 174 26.97 -31.15 13.52
CA ILE A 174 27.25 -32.58 13.50
C ILE A 174 28.13 -32.87 14.72
N PHE A 175 27.54 -33.31 15.84
CA PHE A 175 28.35 -33.93 16.88
C PHE A 175 28.64 -35.39 16.51
N ARG A 176 29.92 -35.64 16.27
CA ARG A 176 30.51 -36.93 15.90
C ARG A 176 30.14 -38.05 16.88
N VAL A 177 29.79 -39.16 16.25
CA VAL A 177 29.84 -40.53 16.77
C VAL A 177 31.15 -40.80 17.50
N VAL A 178 31.06 -41.28 18.75
CA VAL A 178 32.06 -42.18 19.34
C VAL A 178 31.33 -43.49 19.62
N VAL A 179 31.63 -44.51 18.82
CA VAL A 179 31.25 -45.91 19.05
C VAL A 179 32.50 -46.67 19.42
N ALA A 180 32.47 -47.34 20.58
CA ALA A 180 33.07 -48.64 20.85
C ALA A 180 32.69 -49.01 22.31
N SER A 181 31.58 -49.72 22.53
CA SER A 181 31.46 -51.19 22.60
C SER A 181 31.95 -51.82 23.91
N THR A 182 30.96 -52.15 24.76
CA THR A 182 30.70 -53.42 25.49
C THR A 182 31.89 -54.29 25.94
N VAL A 183 31.93 -54.72 27.22
CA VAL A 183 31.61 -56.09 27.70
C VAL A 183 31.91 -56.22 29.20
N LYS A 184 31.00 -56.93 29.87
CA LYS A 184 30.99 -57.47 31.25
C LYS A 184 32.30 -58.14 31.69
N SER A 185 32.68 -57.90 32.94
CA SER A 185 32.71 -58.89 34.05
C SER A 185 33.38 -58.27 35.27
#